data_AF-A0A9Q3CVH6-F1
#
_entry.id   AF-A0A9Q3CVH6-F1
#
_cell.length_a   1.000
_cell.length_b   1.000
_cell.length_c   1.000
_cell.angle_alpha   90.00
_cell.angle_beta   90.00
_cell.angle_gamma   90.00
#
_symmetry.space_group_name_H-M   'P 1'
#
loop_
_entity.id
_entity.type
_entity.pdbx_description
1 polymer ?
#
loop_
_entity_poly.entity_id
_entity_poly.type
_entity_poly.pdbx_seq_one_letter_code
_entity_poly.pdbx_strand_id
1 'polypeptide(L)'
;MLQPPTEGEFQTLELLWQHVHNVSRAQGYAVSTLRYNMTHNQIEIGCDWSGTPNSNKNASKTVTSRKLYCPFRLYARKYAKSISWTLKVKNTEHSHNSTENIMAHPAFKKFNEQETSQISQMSGSLLLPGQIYAQFCSQRESERPVILQEIYNQVKKIKKDKLQGRSPIDSLIETLKEENFVCSSARNSEGHITSLFFTYYLAIKLLHGFPHVILMNCTYETNKYRIPLFLIFGFSSTNKTFSRGFCFMNNEA
;
A
#
# COMPACT_ATOMS: atom_id res chain seq x y z
N MET A 1 -16.57 -17.48 28.47
CA MET A 1 -16.61 -16.04 28.16
C MET A 1 -15.25 -15.62 27.66
N LEU A 2 -15.18 -14.71 26.69
CA LEU A 2 -13.91 -14.19 26.18
C LEU A 2 -13.17 -13.43 27.28
N GLN A 3 -11.94 -13.85 27.59
CA GLN A 3 -11.19 -13.21 28.67
C GLN A 3 -10.50 -11.92 28.16
N PRO A 4 -10.58 -10.81 28.92
CA PRO A 4 -9.82 -9.61 28.62
C PRO A 4 -8.32 -9.83 28.87
N PRO A 5 -7.42 -9.06 28.24
CA PRO A 5 -6.03 -9.00 28.65
C PRO A 5 -5.93 -8.51 30.09
N THR A 6 -4.97 -9.05 30.84
CA THR A 6 -4.71 -8.62 32.22
C THR A 6 -4.27 -7.17 32.26
N GLU A 7 -4.76 -6.44 33.26
CA GLU A 7 -4.31 -5.09 33.56
C GLU A 7 -2.85 -5.10 34.02
N GLY A 8 -2.14 -4.00 33.80
CA GLY A 8 -0.74 -3.91 34.19
C GLY A 8 -0.02 -2.71 33.63
N GLU A 9 1.28 -2.65 33.93
CA GLU A 9 2.19 -1.64 33.42
C GLU A 9 3.18 -2.23 32.43
N PHE A 10 3.44 -1.50 31.36
CA PHE A 10 4.32 -1.90 30.27
C PHE A 10 5.34 -0.80 30.00
N GLN A 11 6.61 -1.16 29.84
CA GLN A 11 7.66 -0.15 29.64
C GLN A 11 7.46 0.63 28.34
N THR A 12 6.97 -0.02 27.29
CA THR A 12 6.76 0.59 25.98
C THR A 12 5.36 0.30 25.44
N LEU A 13 4.94 1.09 24.44
CA LEU A 13 3.66 0.90 23.79
C LEU A 13 3.65 -0.41 22.97
N GLU A 14 4.80 -0.80 22.41
CA GLU A 14 4.98 -2.03 21.66
C GLU A 14 4.76 -3.26 22.53
N LEU A 15 5.32 -3.28 23.75
CA LEU A 15 5.12 -4.38 24.70
C LEU A 15 3.65 -4.49 25.14
N LEU A 16 2.98 -3.34 25.35
CA LEU A 16 1.55 -3.31 25.65
C LEU A 16 0.73 -3.94 24.51
N TRP A 17 1.02 -3.54 23.26
CA TRP A 17 0.32 -4.10 22.10
C TRP A 17 0.62 -5.57 21.89
N GLN A 18 1.86 -6.02 22.11
CA GLN A 18 2.21 -7.44 22.04
C GLN A 18 1.40 -8.26 23.05
N HIS A 19 1.33 -7.82 24.31
CA HIS A 19 0.52 -8.48 25.34
C HIS A 19 -0.96 -8.56 24.95
N VAL A 20 -1.55 -7.42 24.59
CA VAL A 20 -2.96 -7.34 24.20
C VAL A 20 -3.27 -8.20 22.98
N HIS A 21 -2.41 -8.18 21.95
CA HIS A 21 -2.59 -8.99 20.76
C HIS A 21 -2.41 -10.48 21.01
N ASN A 22 -1.48 -10.89 21.86
CA ASN A 22 -1.28 -12.29 22.21
C ASN A 22 -2.50 -12.86 22.94
N VAL A 23 -3.01 -12.15 23.95
CA VAL A 23 -4.19 -12.61 24.71
C VAL A 23 -5.43 -12.63 23.84
N SER A 24 -5.72 -11.55 23.11
CA SER A 24 -6.90 -11.48 22.24
C SER A 24 -6.89 -12.56 21.16
N ARG A 25 -5.72 -12.81 20.54
CA ARG A 25 -5.54 -13.89 19.55
C ARG A 25 -5.80 -15.26 20.16
N ALA A 26 -5.26 -15.55 21.34
CA ALA A 26 -5.50 -16.83 22.02
C ALA A 26 -6.97 -17.04 22.39
N GLN A 27 -7.69 -15.96 22.67
CA GLN A 27 -9.13 -15.97 22.97
C GLN A 27 -10.02 -15.92 21.72
N GLY A 28 -9.45 -15.76 20.52
CA GLY A 28 -10.18 -15.75 19.25
C GLY A 28 -11.00 -14.48 18.97
N TYR A 29 -10.52 -13.32 19.42
CA TYR A 29 -11.00 -12.01 18.98
C TYR A 29 -9.83 -11.09 18.64
N ALA A 30 -10.07 -10.03 17.87
CA ALA A 30 -9.05 -9.03 17.59
C ALA A 30 -9.41 -7.67 18.17
N VAL A 31 -8.40 -6.86 18.42
CA VAL A 31 -8.55 -5.48 18.90
C VAL A 31 -7.88 -4.49 17.97
N SER A 32 -8.35 -3.24 18.02
CA SER A 32 -7.80 -2.12 17.27
C SER A 32 -7.96 -0.82 18.05
N THR A 33 -7.18 0.19 17.69
CA THR A 33 -7.34 1.54 18.20
C THR A 33 -8.67 2.11 17.73
N LEU A 34 -9.53 2.51 18.67
CA LEU A 34 -10.77 3.24 18.37
C LEU A 34 -10.55 4.74 18.40
N ARG A 35 -9.75 5.22 19.37
CA ARG A 35 -9.43 6.63 19.53
C ARG A 35 -8.02 6.77 20.09
N TYR A 36 -7.28 7.72 19.55
CA TYR A 36 -6.00 8.15 20.08
C TYR A 36 -6.07 9.62 20.46
N ASN A 37 -5.79 9.95 21.71
CA ASN A 37 -5.69 11.31 22.20
C ASN A 37 -4.21 11.65 22.39
N MET A 38 -3.65 12.41 21.44
CA MET A 38 -2.25 12.85 21.46
C MET A 38 -1.93 13.73 22.67
N THR A 39 -2.84 14.63 23.04
CA THR A 39 -2.63 15.61 24.13
C THR A 39 -2.43 14.93 25.48
N HIS A 40 -3.10 13.81 25.71
CA HIS A 40 -3.04 13.10 26.99
C HIS A 40 -2.31 11.77 26.93
N ASN A 41 -1.74 11.40 25.78
CA ASN A 41 -1.16 10.08 25.52
C ASN A 41 -2.10 8.95 25.96
N GLN A 42 -3.36 9.01 25.50
CA GLN A 42 -4.39 8.04 25.83
C GLN A 42 -4.87 7.31 24.58
N ILE A 43 -5.10 6.02 24.73
CA ILE A 43 -5.55 5.14 23.67
C ILE A 43 -6.76 4.38 24.16
N GLU A 44 -7.88 4.56 23.47
CA GLU A 44 -9.03 3.70 23.62
C GLU A 44 -8.90 2.56 22.62
N ILE A 45 -8.84 1.34 23.14
CA ILE A 45 -8.68 0.11 22.38
C ILE A 45 -10.01 -0.63 22.49
N GLY A 46 -10.48 -1.22 21.39
CA GLY A 46 -11.69 -2.03 21.41
C GLY A 46 -11.65 -3.16 20.40
N CYS A 47 -12.64 -4.04 20.48
CA CYS A 47 -12.78 -5.15 19.55
C CYS A 47 -12.84 -4.64 18.09
N ASP A 48 -12.27 -5.37 17.14
CA ASP A 48 -12.32 -5.01 15.72
C ASP A 48 -13.74 -4.99 15.14
N TRP A 49 -14.69 -5.69 15.77
CA TRP A 49 -16.12 -5.62 15.46
C TRP A 49 -16.87 -4.52 16.24
N SER A 50 -16.17 -3.67 16.99
CA SER A 50 -16.78 -2.51 17.67
C SER A 50 -17.22 -1.43 16.68
N GLY A 51 -18.37 -0.80 16.96
CA GLY A 51 -18.93 0.29 16.17
C GLY A 51 -20.18 -0.13 15.42
N THR A 52 -20.71 0.80 14.62
CA THR A 52 -21.95 0.61 13.87
C THR A 52 -21.65 0.16 12.43
N PRO A 53 -22.49 -0.70 11.84
CA PRO A 53 -22.51 -0.90 10.41
C PRO A 53 -22.67 0.44 9.68
N ASN A 54 -21.83 0.68 8.67
CA ASN A 54 -22.00 1.84 7.80
C ASN A 54 -23.34 1.71 7.06
N SER A 55 -24.29 2.60 7.35
CA SER A 55 -25.58 2.70 6.66
C SER A 55 -25.51 3.56 5.39
N ASN A 56 -24.30 3.84 4.89
CA ASN A 56 -24.08 4.87 3.87
C ASN A 56 -24.65 4.43 2.51
N LYS A 57 -25.85 4.92 2.18
CA LYS A 57 -26.64 4.55 0.99
C LYS A 57 -25.97 4.89 -0.35
N ASN A 58 -24.93 5.75 -0.34
CA ASN A 58 -24.20 6.20 -1.54
C ASN A 58 -22.93 5.37 -1.85
N ALA A 59 -22.67 4.29 -1.13
CA ALA A 59 -21.53 3.42 -1.41
C ALA A 59 -21.86 2.47 -2.57
N SER A 60 -21.31 2.74 -3.76
CA SER A 60 -21.34 1.86 -4.96
C SER A 60 -20.73 0.47 -4.73
N LYS A 61 -20.28 0.12 -3.53
CA LYS A 61 -19.77 -1.20 -3.17
C LYS A 61 -20.68 -1.82 -2.12
N THR A 62 -21.22 -2.99 -2.43
CA THR A 62 -21.80 -3.95 -1.49
C THR A 62 -20.73 -4.46 -0.53
N VAL A 63 -20.24 -3.60 0.35
CA VAL A 63 -19.36 -3.99 1.47
C VAL A 63 -20.26 -4.10 2.69
N THR A 64 -20.66 -5.32 3.02
CA THR A 64 -21.29 -5.62 4.31
C THR A 64 -20.32 -5.21 5.42
N SER A 65 -20.76 -4.35 6.33
CA SER A 65 -19.95 -3.98 7.49
C SER A 65 -19.75 -5.19 8.40
N ARG A 66 -18.53 -5.36 8.91
CA ARG A 66 -18.17 -6.42 9.87
C ARG A 66 -18.40 -6.00 11.33
N LYS A 67 -19.01 -4.83 11.55
CA LYS A 67 -19.20 -4.28 12.89
C LYS A 67 -20.48 -4.86 13.51
N LEU A 68 -20.40 -5.29 14.77
CA LEU A 68 -21.46 -5.95 15.54
C LEU A 68 -21.74 -5.22 16.86
N TYR A 69 -21.51 -3.90 16.92
CA TYR A 69 -21.74 -3.10 18.12
C TYR A 69 -21.02 -3.62 19.37
N CYS A 70 -19.88 -4.30 19.20
CA CYS A 70 -19.18 -4.92 20.32
C CYS A 70 -18.76 -3.86 21.37
N PRO A 71 -19.18 -4.01 22.64
CA PRO A 71 -18.96 -3.01 23.68
C PRO A 71 -17.61 -3.16 24.39
N PHE A 72 -16.83 -4.21 24.10
CA PHE A 72 -15.51 -4.47 24.68
C PHE A 72 -14.57 -3.27 24.55
N ARG A 73 -13.99 -2.82 25.67
CA ARG A 73 -13.10 -1.66 25.73
C ARG A 73 -11.95 -1.86 26.70
N LEU A 74 -10.76 -1.54 26.23
CA LEU A 74 -9.56 -1.34 27.04
C LEU A 74 -9.12 0.12 26.94
N TYR A 75 -8.36 0.54 27.93
CA TYR A 75 -7.85 1.88 28.05
C TYR A 75 -6.36 1.83 28.37
N ALA A 76 -5.54 2.39 27.49
CA ALA A 76 -4.11 2.52 27.70
C ALA A 76 -3.73 3.99 27.86
N ARG A 77 -2.91 4.31 28.85
CA ARG A 77 -2.47 5.68 29.10
C ARG A 77 -1.02 5.73 29.55
N LYS A 78 -0.28 6.72 29.05
CA LYS A 78 1.02 7.11 29.60
C LYS A 78 0.89 8.41 30.38
N TYR A 79 1.18 8.38 31.68
CA TYR A 79 1.18 9.58 32.52
C TYR A 79 2.47 10.38 32.30
N ALA A 80 2.40 11.72 32.37
CA ALA A 80 3.53 12.61 32.06
C ALA A 80 4.80 12.33 32.90
N LYS A 81 4.62 11.89 34.16
CA LYS A 81 5.71 11.52 35.08
C LYS A 81 6.04 10.03 35.06
N SER A 82 5.27 9.22 34.32
CA SER A 82 5.50 7.78 34.24
C SER A 82 6.36 7.44 33.03
N ILE A 83 7.27 6.50 33.24
CA ILE A 83 8.05 5.89 32.17
C ILE A 83 7.21 4.82 31.47
N SER A 84 6.28 4.17 32.20
CA SER A 84 5.44 3.06 31.76
C SER A 84 4.06 3.49 31.23
N TRP A 85 3.50 2.64 30.38
CA TRP A 85 2.11 2.64 29.94
C TRP A 85 1.27 1.78 30.87
N THR A 86 0.15 2.32 31.36
CA THR A 86 -0.82 1.56 32.15
C THR A 86 -1.96 1.09 31.25
N LEU A 87 -2.27 -0.21 31.30
CA LEU A 87 -3.43 -0.81 30.67
C LEU A 87 -4.52 -1.10 31.71
N LYS A 88 -5.74 -0.64 31.44
CA LYS A 88 -6.94 -0.93 32.23
C LYS A 88 -8.06 -1.48 31.38
N VAL A 89 -8.86 -2.36 31.95
CA VAL A 89 -10.08 -2.90 31.33
C VAL A 89 -11.24 -1.97 31.68
N LYS A 90 -11.94 -1.48 30.65
CA LYS A 90 -13.11 -0.60 30.84
C LYS A 90 -14.42 -1.36 30.68
N ASN A 91 -14.47 -2.29 29.72
CA ASN A 91 -15.60 -3.18 29.54
C ASN A 91 -15.11 -4.54 29.01
N THR A 92 -15.51 -5.61 29.68
CA THR A 92 -15.16 -7.01 29.36
C THR A 92 -16.17 -7.68 28.44
N GLU A 93 -17.36 -7.10 28.26
CA GLU A 93 -18.44 -7.74 27.52
C GLU A 93 -18.19 -7.76 26.01
N HIS A 94 -18.53 -8.88 25.39
CA HIS A 94 -18.54 -9.05 23.94
C HIS A 94 -19.94 -9.37 23.46
N SER A 95 -20.34 -8.81 22.32
CA SER A 95 -21.60 -9.14 21.65
C SER A 95 -21.51 -10.38 20.75
N HIS A 96 -20.41 -11.13 20.84
CA HIS A 96 -20.09 -12.25 19.98
C HIS A 96 -19.23 -13.29 20.70
N ASN A 97 -19.19 -14.50 20.14
CA ASN A 97 -18.36 -15.58 20.63
C ASN A 97 -16.92 -15.50 20.07
N SER A 98 -16.06 -16.37 20.59
CA SER A 98 -14.74 -16.63 20.00
C SER A 98 -14.88 -17.12 18.56
N THR A 99 -13.94 -16.71 17.71
CA THR A 99 -13.91 -17.12 16.30
C THR A 99 -12.77 -18.10 16.10
N GLU A 100 -13.08 -19.32 15.65
CA GLU A 100 -12.07 -20.30 15.23
C GLU A 100 -11.36 -19.86 13.95
N ASN A 101 -12.09 -19.15 13.07
CA ASN A 101 -11.54 -18.59 11.85
C ASN A 101 -10.79 -17.27 12.13
N ILE A 102 -9.49 -17.39 12.42
CA ILE A 102 -8.56 -16.27 12.58
C ILE A 102 -8.61 -15.30 11.38
N MET A 103 -8.95 -15.78 10.17
CA MET A 103 -9.05 -14.94 8.96
C MET A 103 -10.30 -14.05 8.92
N ALA A 104 -11.22 -14.17 9.88
CA ALA A 104 -12.30 -13.20 10.05
C ALA A 104 -11.76 -11.82 10.48
N HIS A 105 -10.61 -11.79 11.15
CA HIS A 105 -10.04 -10.59 11.74
C HIS A 105 -8.90 -10.01 10.88
N PRO A 106 -9.04 -8.77 10.36
CA PRO A 106 -7.99 -8.12 9.55
C PRO A 106 -6.65 -7.96 10.26
N ALA A 107 -6.69 -7.79 11.58
CA ALA A 107 -5.48 -7.64 12.38
C ALA A 107 -4.55 -8.86 12.24
N PHE A 108 -5.14 -10.05 12.07
CA PHE A 108 -4.40 -11.32 11.94
C PHE A 108 -3.97 -11.64 10.51
N LYS A 109 -4.39 -10.84 9.53
CA LYS A 109 -3.97 -10.94 8.12
C LYS A 109 -2.74 -10.10 7.78
N LYS A 110 -2.24 -9.31 8.73
CA LYS A 110 -1.08 -8.45 8.49
C LYS A 110 0.16 -9.31 8.29
N PHE A 111 0.93 -8.98 7.25
CA PHE A 111 2.26 -9.53 7.04
C PHE A 111 3.21 -9.00 8.11
N ASN A 112 4.12 -9.86 8.59
CA ASN A 112 5.18 -9.42 9.48
C ASN A 112 6.27 -8.64 8.70
N GLU A 113 7.29 -8.15 9.39
CA GLU A 113 8.34 -7.33 8.77
C GLU A 113 9.18 -8.11 7.76
N GLN A 114 9.48 -9.38 8.03
CA GLN A 114 10.23 -10.26 7.13
C GLN A 114 9.44 -10.55 5.84
N GLU A 115 8.17 -10.95 5.97
CA GLU A 115 7.24 -11.16 4.87
C GLU A 115 7.06 -9.87 4.05
N THR A 116 6.94 -8.72 4.73
CA THR A 116 6.82 -7.41 4.07
C THR A 116 8.07 -7.07 3.26
N SER A 117 9.25 -7.38 3.80
CA SER A 117 10.53 -7.15 3.12
C SER A 117 10.69 -8.05 1.90
N GLN A 118 10.31 -9.32 2.01
CA GLN A 118 10.31 -10.27 0.91
C GLN A 118 9.35 -9.83 -0.22
N ILE A 119 8.11 -9.45 0.12
CA ILE A 119 7.16 -8.92 -0.87
C ILE A 119 7.69 -7.62 -1.50
N SER A 120 8.35 -6.76 -0.71
CA SER A 120 8.95 -5.52 -1.22
C SER A 120 10.03 -5.80 -2.26
N GLN A 121 10.92 -6.77 -1.99
CA GLN A 121 11.95 -7.20 -2.93
C GLN A 121 11.34 -7.75 -4.23
N MET A 122 10.38 -8.67 -4.13
CA MET A 122 9.68 -9.23 -5.29
C MET A 122 8.86 -8.18 -6.06
N SER A 123 8.34 -7.16 -5.39
CA SER A 123 7.64 -6.05 -6.05
C SER A 123 8.56 -5.09 -6.80
N GLY A 124 9.86 -5.13 -6.49
CA GLY A 124 10.91 -4.37 -7.17
C GLY A 124 11.45 -5.08 -8.41
N SER A 125 11.34 -6.40 -8.48
CA SER A 125 11.50 -7.13 -9.74
C SER A 125 10.24 -6.96 -10.60
N LEU A 126 10.37 -7.07 -11.92
CA LEU A 126 9.27 -6.91 -12.89
C LEU A 126 8.20 -8.03 -12.82
N LEU A 127 7.99 -8.62 -11.64
CA LEU A 127 7.03 -9.67 -11.38
C LEU A 127 5.62 -9.11 -11.22
N LEU A 128 4.67 -9.79 -11.84
CA LEU A 128 3.25 -9.50 -11.66
C LEU A 128 2.77 -9.99 -10.29
N PRO A 129 1.75 -9.38 -9.68
CA PRO A 129 1.26 -9.78 -8.35
C PRO A 129 0.88 -11.27 -8.22
N GLY A 130 0.40 -11.91 -9.30
CA GLY A 130 0.15 -13.35 -9.32
C GLY A 130 1.42 -14.20 -9.21
N GLN A 131 2.52 -13.76 -9.84
CA GLN A 131 3.83 -14.42 -9.73
C GLN A 131 4.43 -14.19 -8.34
N ILE A 132 4.33 -12.96 -7.82
CA ILE A 132 4.72 -12.63 -6.45
C ILE A 132 3.98 -13.54 -5.47
N TYR A 133 2.67 -13.72 -5.65
CA TYR A 133 1.87 -14.62 -4.80
C TYR A 133 2.37 -16.06 -4.84
N ALA A 134 2.55 -16.63 -6.03
CA ALA A 134 3.01 -18.01 -6.18
C ALA A 134 4.39 -18.23 -5.51
N GLN A 135 5.33 -17.33 -5.77
CA GLN A 135 6.69 -17.41 -5.21
C GLN A 135 6.71 -17.15 -3.70
N PHE A 136 5.94 -16.17 -3.22
CA PHE A 136 5.82 -15.89 -1.79
C PHE A 136 5.24 -17.09 -1.04
N CYS A 137 4.20 -17.73 -1.58
CA CYS A 137 3.58 -18.91 -0.99
C CYS A 137 4.49 -20.14 -1.01
N SER A 138 5.36 -20.31 -2.01
CA SER A 138 6.30 -21.44 -2.05
C SER A 138 7.50 -21.29 -1.12
N GLN A 139 7.86 -20.07 -0.72
CA GLN A 139 9.06 -19.78 0.06
C GLN A 139 8.81 -19.55 1.56
N ARG A 140 7.55 -19.50 1.99
CA ARG A 140 7.19 -19.17 3.37
C ARG A 140 6.95 -20.42 4.22
N GLU A 141 7.36 -20.34 5.48
CA GLU A 141 7.16 -21.40 6.47
C GLU A 141 5.81 -21.30 7.19
N SER A 142 5.14 -20.15 7.13
CA SER A 142 3.91 -19.91 7.89
C SER A 142 2.70 -20.65 7.32
N GLU A 143 1.97 -21.36 8.18
CA GLU A 143 0.73 -22.08 7.84
C GLU A 143 -0.48 -21.16 7.60
N ARG A 144 -0.36 -19.85 7.87
CA ARG A 144 -1.48 -18.92 7.68
C ARG A 144 -1.87 -18.88 6.19
N PRO A 145 -3.13 -19.14 5.81
CA PRO A 145 -3.52 -19.00 4.41
C PRO A 145 -3.41 -17.54 3.96
N VAL A 146 -2.87 -17.35 2.76
CA VAL A 146 -2.77 -16.05 2.10
C VAL A 146 -3.57 -16.12 0.81
N ILE A 147 -4.38 -15.10 0.57
CA ILE A 147 -5.10 -14.95 -0.70
C ILE A 147 -4.42 -13.92 -1.58
N LEU A 148 -4.54 -14.09 -2.90
CA LEU A 148 -3.93 -13.19 -3.88
C LEU A 148 -4.25 -11.70 -3.64
N GLN A 149 -5.47 -11.38 -3.22
CA GLN A 149 -5.88 -10.00 -2.91
C GLN A 149 -5.05 -9.35 -1.78
N GLU A 150 -4.56 -10.13 -0.82
CA GLU A 150 -3.69 -9.61 0.25
C GLU A 150 -2.34 -9.17 -0.31
N ILE A 151 -1.76 -9.93 -1.25
CA ILE A 151 -0.54 -9.53 -1.96
C ILE A 151 -0.77 -8.26 -2.77
N TYR A 152 -1.88 -8.16 -3.52
CA TYR A 152 -2.22 -6.93 -4.24
C TYR A 152 -2.28 -5.70 -3.31
N ASN A 153 -2.96 -5.84 -2.16
CA ASN A 153 -3.09 -4.77 -1.19
C ASN A 153 -1.74 -4.40 -0.57
N GLN A 154 -0.89 -5.38 -0.27
CA GLN A 154 0.42 -5.16 0.32
C GLN A 154 1.38 -4.50 -0.67
N VAL A 155 1.45 -4.96 -1.91
CA VAL A 155 2.24 -4.33 -2.98
C VAL A 155 1.78 -2.89 -3.21
N LYS A 156 0.47 -2.65 -3.21
CA LYS A 156 -0.09 -1.30 -3.33
C LYS A 156 0.34 -0.41 -2.15
N LYS A 157 0.35 -0.93 -0.93
CA LYS A 157 0.82 -0.22 0.26
C LYS A 157 2.32 0.11 0.14
N ILE A 158 3.16 -0.86 -0.20
CA ILE A 158 4.61 -0.67 -0.39
C ILE A 158 4.89 0.41 -1.44
N LYS A 159 4.20 0.38 -2.58
CA LYS A 159 4.34 1.41 -3.63
C LYS A 159 3.93 2.79 -3.13
N LYS A 160 2.84 2.89 -2.35
CA LYS A 160 2.39 4.16 -1.76
C LYS A 160 3.41 4.70 -0.75
N ASP A 161 3.97 3.83 0.09
CA ASP A 161 4.93 4.22 1.12
C ASP A 161 6.26 4.69 0.48
N LYS A 162 6.71 4.03 -0.61
CA LYS A 162 7.87 4.46 -1.41
C LYS A 162 7.72 5.87 -2.00
N LEU A 163 6.50 6.28 -2.34
CA LEU A 163 6.25 7.62 -2.89
C LEU A 163 6.34 8.72 -1.82
N GLN A 164 6.26 8.39 -0.52
CA GLN A 164 6.35 9.37 0.58
C GLN A 164 5.39 10.56 0.41
N GLY A 165 4.22 10.34 -0.19
CA GLY A 165 3.22 11.38 -0.47
C GLY A 165 3.41 12.13 -1.79
N ARG A 166 4.50 11.90 -2.54
CA ARG A 166 4.70 12.43 -3.90
C ARG A 166 3.74 11.78 -4.90
N SER A 167 3.44 12.50 -5.96
CA SER A 167 2.71 11.93 -7.10
C SER A 167 3.57 10.89 -7.82
N PRO A 168 3.01 9.76 -8.28
CA PRO A 168 3.76 8.77 -9.06
C PRO A 168 4.49 9.36 -10.28
N ILE A 169 3.89 10.35 -10.93
CA ILE A 169 4.46 10.96 -12.13
C ILE A 169 5.61 11.93 -11.81
N ASP A 170 5.53 12.64 -10.69
CA ASP A 170 6.61 13.52 -10.25
C ASP A 170 7.83 12.68 -9.86
N SER A 171 7.60 11.59 -9.12
CA SER A 171 8.66 10.62 -8.79
C SER A 171 9.28 10.00 -10.05
N LEU A 172 8.49 9.72 -11.09
CA LEU A 172 9.02 9.22 -12.36
C LEU A 172 9.92 10.26 -13.05
N ILE A 173 9.49 11.52 -13.12
CA ILE A 173 10.26 12.61 -13.74
C ILE A 173 11.59 12.83 -13.01
N GLU A 174 11.58 12.77 -11.67
CA GLU A 174 12.79 12.86 -10.85
C GLU A 174 13.76 11.71 -11.18
N THR A 175 13.28 10.46 -11.15
CA THR A 175 14.11 9.29 -11.51
C THR A 175 14.66 9.37 -12.93
N LEU A 176 13.86 9.83 -13.90
CA LEU A 176 14.34 10.00 -15.28
C LEU A 176 15.47 11.03 -15.36
N LYS A 177 15.38 12.14 -14.61
CA LYS A 177 16.44 13.14 -14.56
C LYS A 177 17.72 12.61 -13.90
N GLU A 178 17.59 11.82 -12.82
CA GLU A 178 18.71 11.15 -12.15
C GLU A 178 19.45 10.19 -13.11
N GLU A 179 18.70 9.48 -13.95
CA GLU A 179 19.23 8.58 -14.99
C GLU A 179 19.66 9.31 -16.29
N ASN A 180 19.85 10.64 -16.23
CA ASN A 180 20.32 11.49 -17.33
C ASN A 180 19.42 11.49 -18.58
N PHE A 181 18.11 11.27 -18.42
CA PHE A 181 17.16 11.49 -19.50
C PHE A 181 16.83 12.99 -19.64
N VAL A 182 16.71 13.42 -20.89
CA VAL A 182 16.14 14.71 -21.24
C VAL A 182 14.62 14.58 -21.17
N CYS A 183 13.98 15.36 -20.30
CA CYS A 183 12.55 15.29 -20.03
C CYS A 183 11.85 16.63 -20.31
N SER A 184 10.65 16.57 -20.90
CA SER A 184 9.74 17.70 -21.06
C SER A 184 8.34 17.28 -20.64
N SER A 185 7.66 18.09 -19.82
CA SER A 185 6.33 17.77 -19.30
C SER A 185 5.40 18.97 -19.41
N ALA A 186 4.15 18.75 -19.81
CA ALA A 186 3.10 19.76 -19.79
C ALA A 186 2.04 19.43 -18.72
N ARG A 187 1.45 20.48 -18.13
CA ARG A 187 0.40 20.39 -17.10
C ARG A 187 -0.79 21.27 -17.48
N ASN A 188 -1.99 20.87 -17.08
CA ASN A 188 -3.18 21.71 -17.21
C ASN A 188 -3.27 22.74 -16.07
N SER A 189 -4.32 23.57 -16.08
CA SER A 189 -4.59 24.59 -15.05
C SER A 189 -4.77 24.03 -13.63
N GLU A 190 -5.12 22.75 -13.50
CA GLU A 190 -5.27 22.05 -12.22
C GLU A 190 -3.96 21.38 -11.75
N GLY A 191 -2.88 21.49 -12.53
CA GLY A 191 -1.59 20.88 -12.23
C GLY A 191 -1.47 19.39 -12.60
N HIS A 192 -2.47 18.81 -13.27
CA HIS A 192 -2.42 17.45 -13.81
C HIS A 192 -1.54 17.38 -15.06
N ILE A 193 -0.68 16.36 -15.15
CA ILE A 193 0.16 16.14 -16.33
C ILE A 193 -0.69 15.75 -17.53
N THR A 194 -0.55 16.48 -18.63
CA THR A 194 -1.23 16.21 -19.92
C THR A 194 -0.32 15.48 -20.90
N SER A 195 0.99 15.74 -20.81
CA SER A 195 1.99 15.02 -21.57
C SER A 195 3.33 14.95 -20.84
N LEU A 196 4.06 13.86 -21.08
CA LEU A 196 5.43 13.66 -20.61
C LEU A 196 6.25 13.03 -21.74
N PHE A 197 7.23 13.77 -22.24
CA PHE A 197 8.22 13.30 -23.19
C PHE A 197 9.56 13.07 -22.48
N PHE A 198 10.22 11.97 -22.77
CA PHE A 198 11.57 11.70 -22.27
C PHE A 198 12.41 10.90 -23.27
N THR A 199 13.71 11.21 -23.32
CA THR A 199 14.66 10.53 -24.22
C THR A 199 16.10 10.62 -23.71
N TYR A 200 16.99 9.80 -24.25
CA TYR A 200 18.42 9.89 -24.00
C TYR A 200 19.06 10.97 -24.87
N TYR A 201 20.03 11.70 -24.32
CA TYR A 201 20.78 12.70 -25.08
C TYR A 201 21.48 12.12 -26.33
N LEU A 202 21.99 10.89 -26.24
CA LEU A 202 22.57 10.20 -27.40
C LEU A 202 21.55 9.94 -28.51
N ALA A 203 20.30 9.62 -28.14
CA ALA A 203 19.22 9.44 -29.11
C ALA A 203 18.93 10.76 -29.85
N ILE A 204 18.99 11.90 -29.15
CA ILE A 204 18.89 13.24 -29.77
C ILE A 204 20.05 13.50 -30.74
N LYS A 205 21.26 13.02 -30.48
CA LYS A 205 22.36 13.16 -31.45
C LYS A 205 22.16 12.29 -32.69
N LEU A 206 21.75 11.04 -32.51
CA LEU A 206 21.51 10.08 -33.60
C LEU A 206 20.41 10.55 -34.56
N LEU A 207 19.25 10.89 -34.02
CA LEU A 207 18.83 12.27 -34.15
C LEU A 207 18.95 13.05 -35.45
N HIS A 208 19.66 14.13 -35.23
CA HIS A 208 20.11 15.11 -36.19
C HIS A 208 21.00 14.47 -37.26
N GLY A 209 21.71 13.37 -36.96
CA GLY A 209 22.53 12.66 -37.94
C GLY A 209 21.73 11.81 -38.94
N PHE A 210 20.58 11.28 -38.54
CA PHE A 210 19.73 10.40 -39.36
C PHE A 210 18.24 10.83 -39.32
N PRO A 211 17.88 11.99 -39.88
CA PRO A 211 16.52 12.52 -39.76
C PRO A 211 15.51 11.88 -40.74
N HIS A 212 15.96 11.00 -41.64
CA HIS A 212 15.22 10.63 -42.85
C HIS A 212 13.99 9.74 -42.61
N VAL A 213 14.05 8.81 -41.65
CA VAL A 213 12.96 7.88 -41.37
C VAL A 213 12.68 7.83 -39.88
N ILE A 214 11.43 8.09 -39.52
CA ILE A 214 10.93 8.10 -38.15
C ILE A 214 9.71 7.19 -38.11
N LEU A 215 9.74 6.19 -37.24
CA LEU A 215 8.56 5.39 -36.95
C LEU A 215 8.02 5.81 -35.59
N MET A 216 6.73 6.13 -35.55
CA MET A 216 6.01 6.42 -34.32
C MET A 216 4.96 5.33 -34.16
N ASN A 217 4.95 4.68 -33.01
CA ASN A 217 3.94 3.68 -32.69
C ASN A 217 3.40 3.89 -31.28
N CYS A 218 2.12 3.62 -31.12
CA CYS A 218 1.43 3.66 -29.85
C CYS A 218 1.40 2.24 -29.26
N THR A 219 1.74 2.10 -27.98
CA THR A 219 1.49 0.83 -27.29
C THR A 219 -0.02 0.66 -27.09
N TYR A 220 -0.56 -0.52 -27.41
CA TYR A 220 -1.98 -0.82 -27.19
C TYR A 220 -2.36 -0.82 -25.70
N GLU A 221 -1.38 -0.97 -24.80
CA GLU A 221 -1.59 -0.88 -23.36
C GLU A 221 -1.56 0.57 -22.87
N THR A 222 -2.57 0.94 -22.09
CA THR A 222 -2.65 2.26 -21.44
C THR A 222 -2.39 2.15 -19.95
N ASN A 223 -1.86 3.21 -19.34
CA ASN A 223 -1.66 3.25 -17.90
C ASN A 223 -2.99 3.39 -17.13
N LYS A 224 -2.94 3.44 -15.79
CA LYS A 224 -4.13 3.62 -14.92
C LYS A 224 -4.99 4.85 -15.29
N TYR A 225 -4.39 5.85 -15.92
CA TYR A 225 -5.04 7.09 -16.35
C TYR A 225 -5.54 7.05 -17.80
N ARG A 226 -5.48 5.87 -18.45
CA ARG A 226 -5.83 5.65 -19.86
C ARG A 226 -4.97 6.46 -20.84
N ILE A 227 -3.74 6.77 -20.43
CA ILE A 227 -2.77 7.47 -21.28
C ILE A 227 -1.91 6.41 -21.96
N PRO A 228 -1.90 6.35 -23.31
CA PRO A 228 -1.00 5.47 -24.03
C PRO A 228 0.46 5.93 -23.92
N LEU A 229 1.38 4.97 -24.05
CA LEU A 229 2.79 5.26 -24.24
C LEU A 229 3.12 5.19 -25.73
N PHE A 230 3.54 6.33 -26.30
CA PHE A 230 4.08 6.46 -27.63
C PHE A 230 5.58 6.16 -27.63
N LEU A 231 5.98 5.32 -28.57
CA LEU A 231 7.35 4.93 -28.84
C LEU A 231 7.77 5.57 -30.16
N ILE A 232 8.87 6.31 -30.12
CA ILE A 232 9.49 6.89 -31.31
C ILE A 232 10.75 6.09 -31.60
N PHE A 233 10.93 5.68 -32.86
CA PHE A 233 12.09 4.97 -33.37
C PHE A 233 12.70 5.72 -34.56
N GLY A 234 14.03 5.68 -34.66
CA GLY A 234 14.78 6.17 -35.81
C GLY A 234 15.56 5.05 -36.49
N PHE A 235 15.92 5.26 -37.76
CA PHE A 235 16.74 4.33 -38.54
C PHE A 235 18.05 4.99 -38.95
N SER A 236 19.17 4.29 -38.78
CA SER A 236 20.46 4.71 -39.33
C SER A 236 20.53 4.45 -40.84
N SER A 237 21.55 5.02 -41.50
CA SER A 237 21.90 4.70 -42.89
C SER A 237 22.28 3.23 -43.13
N THR A 238 22.54 2.47 -42.05
CA THR A 238 22.81 1.03 -42.07
C THR A 238 21.58 0.18 -41.74
N ASN A 239 20.38 0.77 -41.81
CA ASN A 239 19.10 0.14 -41.50
C ASN A 239 19.01 -0.44 -40.08
N LYS A 240 19.79 0.11 -39.13
CA LYS A 240 19.69 -0.25 -37.70
C LYS A 240 18.70 0.67 -37.01
N THR A 241 17.80 0.07 -36.24
CA THR A 241 16.84 0.80 -35.41
C THR A 241 17.48 1.27 -34.12
N PHE A 242 17.22 2.52 -33.72
CA PHE A 242 17.53 3.03 -32.38
C PHE A 242 16.27 3.65 -31.74
N SER A 243 16.11 3.46 -30.43
CA SER A 243 15.02 4.10 -29.69
C SER A 243 15.28 5.61 -29.58
N ARG A 244 14.28 6.40 -29.95
CA ARG A 244 14.38 7.83 -30.22
C ARG A 244 13.75 8.68 -29.12
N GLY A 245 12.73 8.15 -28.43
CA GLY A 245 12.05 8.85 -27.35
C GLY A 245 10.74 8.17 -26.96
N PHE A 246 10.26 8.52 -25.78
CA PHE A 246 9.05 7.99 -25.18
C PHE A 246 8.12 9.14 -24.84
N CYS A 247 6.83 8.98 -25.07
CA CYS A 247 5.84 10.01 -24.75
C CYS A 247 4.56 9.45 -24.16
N PHE A 248 4.12 9.99 -23.03
CA PHE A 248 2.74 9.85 -22.56
C PHE A 248 1.94 11.06 -23.04
N MET A 249 0.82 10.87 -23.74
CA MET A 249 -0.05 11.97 -24.19
C MET A 249 -1.53 11.59 -24.11
N ASN A 250 -2.38 12.50 -23.62
CA ASN A 250 -3.82 12.24 -23.46
C ASN A 250 -4.59 12.13 -24.78
N ASN A 251 -4.11 12.75 -25.86
CA ASN A 251 -4.73 12.72 -27.18
C ASN A 251 -3.64 12.50 -28.25
N GLU A 252 -3.96 11.71 -29.27
CA GLU A 252 -3.28 11.81 -30.56
C GLU A 252 -3.63 13.20 -31.15
N ALA A 253 -2.62 13.95 -31.57
CA ALA A 253 -2.82 15.18 -32.31
C ALA A 253 -3.20 14.86 -33.76
#